data_AF-A0A812JMU7-F1
#
_entry.id   AF-A0A812JMU7-F1
#
_cell.length_a   1.000
_cell.length_b   1.000
_cell.length_c   1.000
_cell.angle_alpha   90.00
_cell.angle_beta   90.00
_cell.angle_gamma   90.00
#
_symmetry.space_group_name_H-M   'P 1'
#
loop_
_entity.id
_entity.type
_entity.pdbx_description
1 polymer ?
#
loop_
_entity_poly.entity_id
_entity_poly.type
_entity_poly.pdbx_seq_one_letter_code
_entity_poly.pdbx_strand_id
1 'polypeptide(L)'
;MMFIQDFLGNDLGVADPGFQDPENAVIIFDWDDTLLPTTYILNTVIPSLPEEDRAGVIPESSPHQATLAAHAHLVGFLVRAARKVARVAIVSNSLSPWVEASSARYLPGLDLEGLLQELDVPIYYARRHLPNISVTYKVNKWDVHLDRSSGGRIGVDIIPEFDGSLAVARIEDGGLMDAWNKQHPDQEVQPGDRFQEVNGSNQHLAAECRKMQPLRITVYRAVPDRDPYVEAKRIDMVACLEKFYGRHPEWRQNVLSIGDACTEQQAIKEVLHQEANASERSTNARLPLCKTVNLIDTPTLEQLSNELRILLVWLSHMVQYHKDFDLFMDQLDDLEAELFKA
;
A
#
# COMPACT_ATOMS: atom_id res chain seq x y z
N MET A 1 26.96 5.77 -29.72
CA MET A 1 26.30 6.63 -30.72
C MET A 1 24.84 6.19 -30.83
N MET A 2 23.98 6.74 -29.98
CA MET A 2 22.58 7.08 -30.27
C MET A 2 22.13 8.01 -29.13
N PHE A 3 21.70 9.22 -29.51
CA PHE A 3 21.58 10.41 -28.66
C PHE A 3 20.32 10.36 -27.78
N ILE A 4 20.46 10.68 -26.49
CA ILE A 4 19.37 11.25 -25.69
C ILE A 4 19.39 12.74 -26.01
N GLN A 5 18.44 13.20 -26.82
CA GLN A 5 18.26 14.63 -27.07
C GLN A 5 17.62 15.26 -25.84
N ASP A 6 18.30 16.28 -25.31
CA ASP A 6 17.76 17.29 -24.41
C ASP A 6 16.45 17.85 -25.00
N PHE A 7 15.32 17.50 -24.40
CA PHE A 7 14.06 18.23 -24.61
C PHE A 7 14.11 19.50 -23.75
N LEU A 8 14.84 20.50 -24.26
CA LEU A 8 14.59 21.89 -23.91
C LEU A 8 13.24 22.27 -24.54
N GLY A 9 12.15 21.94 -23.85
CA GLY A 9 10.87 22.59 -24.06
C GLY A 9 11.02 24.06 -23.69
N ASN A 10 10.80 24.94 -24.66
CA ASN A 10 10.70 26.38 -24.43
C ASN A 10 9.57 26.65 -23.43
N ASP A 11 9.91 26.77 -22.14
CA ASP A 11 9.06 27.38 -21.13
C ASP A 11 8.93 28.87 -21.46
N LEU A 12 7.97 29.19 -22.32
CA LEU A 12 7.50 30.56 -22.53
C LEU A 12 6.79 31.02 -21.26
N GLY A 13 7.58 31.51 -20.30
CA GLY A 13 7.32 32.77 -19.60
C GLY A 13 6.00 32.97 -18.87
N VAL A 14 5.31 31.92 -18.39
CA VAL A 14 4.33 32.06 -17.31
C VAL A 14 4.99 31.48 -16.07
N ALA A 15 5.54 32.36 -15.22
CA ALA A 15 6.02 31.98 -13.89
C ALA A 15 4.95 31.11 -13.23
N ASP A 16 5.28 29.83 -13.00
CA ASP A 16 4.45 28.98 -12.15
C ASP A 16 4.45 29.66 -10.78
N PRO A 17 3.31 30.12 -10.23
CA PRO A 17 3.28 30.81 -8.94
C PRO A 17 3.80 29.93 -7.78
N GLY A 18 4.19 28.68 -8.08
CA GLY A 18 4.65 27.70 -7.12
C GLY A 18 3.45 27.11 -6.40
N PHE A 19 3.64 25.93 -5.81
CA PHE A 19 2.67 25.31 -4.93
C PHE A 19 2.65 25.98 -3.55
N GLN A 20 2.55 27.32 -3.54
CA GLN A 20 2.50 28.16 -2.34
C GLN A 20 1.06 28.36 -1.83
N ASP A 21 0.05 28.15 -2.69
CA ASP A 21 -1.36 28.16 -2.30
C ASP A 21 -1.79 26.73 -1.92
N PRO A 22 -2.23 26.47 -0.68
CA PRO A 22 -2.68 25.15 -0.26
C PRO A 22 -3.84 24.57 -1.09
N GLU A 23 -4.54 25.39 -1.87
CA GLU A 23 -5.64 24.95 -2.71
C GLU A 23 -5.19 24.30 -4.03
N ASN A 24 -3.94 24.50 -4.45
CA ASN A 24 -3.44 24.06 -5.76
C ASN A 24 -2.68 22.71 -5.75
N ALA A 25 -2.52 22.09 -4.58
CA ALA A 25 -1.93 20.77 -4.40
C ALA A 25 -2.88 19.85 -3.61
N VAL A 26 -2.67 18.54 -3.72
CA VAL A 26 -3.40 17.54 -2.94
C VAL A 26 -2.45 16.53 -2.31
N ILE A 27 -2.69 16.22 -1.04
CA ILE A 27 -2.08 15.10 -0.31
C ILE A 27 -3.15 14.02 -0.14
N ILE A 28 -2.84 12.79 -0.52
CA ILE A 28 -3.69 11.63 -0.33
C ILE A 28 -3.00 10.71 0.67
N PHE A 29 -3.64 10.46 1.81
CA PHE A 29 -3.19 9.49 2.80
C PHE A 29 -3.93 8.15 2.62
N ASP A 30 -3.23 7.03 2.77
CA ASP A 30 -3.87 5.79 3.24
C ASP A 30 -4.21 5.90 4.75
N TRP A 31 -4.83 4.85 5.31
CA TRP A 31 -5.24 4.78 6.70
C TRP A 31 -4.50 3.70 7.49
N ASP A 32 -4.60 2.44 7.05
CA ASP A 32 -4.14 1.29 7.83
C ASP A 32 -2.62 1.16 7.71
N ASP A 33 -1.92 1.05 8.84
CA ASP A 33 -0.45 1.13 8.96
C ASP A 33 0.20 2.40 8.38
N THR A 34 -0.62 3.37 7.98
CA THR A 34 -0.21 4.71 7.54
C THR A 34 -0.52 5.79 8.59
N LEU A 35 -1.78 5.95 8.96
CA LEU A 35 -2.21 6.89 10.03
C LEU A 35 -2.66 6.16 11.29
N LEU A 36 -3.18 4.95 11.14
CA LEU A 36 -3.54 4.05 12.22
C LEU A 36 -2.54 2.90 12.27
N PRO A 37 -1.90 2.58 13.42
CA PRO A 37 -0.95 1.48 13.53
C PRO A 37 -1.68 0.12 13.61
N THR A 38 -2.43 -0.23 12.57
CA THR A 38 -3.38 -1.35 12.51
C THR A 38 -2.70 -2.68 12.82
N THR A 39 -1.57 -3.00 12.21
CA THR A 39 -0.83 -4.24 12.45
C THR A 39 -0.38 -4.33 13.91
N TYR A 40 0.17 -3.24 14.47
CA TYR A 40 0.54 -3.20 15.89
C TYR A 40 -0.67 -3.43 16.81
N ILE A 41 -1.81 -2.80 16.50
CA ILE A 41 -3.04 -2.95 17.26
C ILE A 41 -3.52 -4.41 17.24
N LEU A 42 -3.62 -5.00 16.05
CA LEU A 42 -4.15 -6.36 15.87
C LEU A 42 -3.24 -7.43 16.45
N ASN A 43 -1.92 -7.28 16.33
CA ASN A 43 -0.95 -8.31 16.73
C ASN A 43 -0.42 -8.14 18.15
N THR A 44 -0.45 -6.92 18.70
CA THR A 44 0.13 -6.63 20.02
C THR A 44 -0.91 -6.16 21.02
N VAL A 45 -1.70 -5.14 20.67
CA VAL A 45 -2.60 -4.48 21.62
C VAL A 45 -3.81 -5.36 21.94
N ILE A 46 -4.60 -5.77 20.94
CA ILE A 46 -5.81 -6.57 21.19
C ILE A 46 -5.48 -7.91 21.89
N PRO A 47 -4.44 -8.66 21.50
CA PRO A 47 -4.11 -9.91 22.16
C PRO A 47 -3.66 -9.74 23.62
N SER A 48 -3.12 -8.57 24.00
CA SER A 48 -2.67 -8.29 25.38
C SER A 48 -3.80 -7.88 26.33
N LEU A 49 -4.98 -7.55 25.79
CA LEU A 49 -6.15 -7.16 26.59
C LEU A 49 -6.94 -8.36 27.15
N PRO A 50 -7.60 -8.18 28.32
CA PRO A 50 -8.63 -9.09 28.81
C PRO A 50 -9.72 -9.31 27.75
N GLU A 51 -10.31 -10.51 27.70
CA GLU A 51 -11.25 -10.91 26.65
C GLU A 51 -12.46 -9.97 26.55
N GLU A 52 -12.97 -9.53 27.70
CA GLU A 52 -14.07 -8.58 27.82
C GLU A 52 -13.78 -7.20 27.20
N ASP A 53 -12.51 -6.79 27.17
CA ASP A 53 -12.09 -5.48 26.67
C ASP A 53 -11.74 -5.51 25.17
N ARG A 54 -11.55 -6.70 24.57
CA ARG A 54 -11.09 -6.87 23.18
C ARG A 54 -12.08 -6.38 22.12
N ALA A 55 -13.32 -6.05 22.48
CA ALA A 55 -14.32 -5.50 21.59
C ALA A 55 -14.53 -3.98 21.77
N GLY A 56 -14.01 -3.40 22.86
CA GLY A 56 -14.21 -2.00 23.25
C GLY A 56 -13.08 -1.06 22.83
N VAL A 57 -13.18 0.19 23.28
CA VAL A 57 -12.08 1.17 23.25
C VAL A 57 -10.92 0.67 24.13
N ILE A 58 -9.71 1.15 23.86
CA ILE A 58 -8.56 0.80 24.69
C ILE A 58 -8.76 1.30 26.13
N PRO A 59 -8.75 0.42 27.16
CA PRO A 59 -8.96 0.83 28.54
C PRO A 59 -7.89 1.81 29.02
N GLU A 60 -8.24 2.74 29.92
CA GLU A 60 -7.26 3.66 30.54
C GLU A 60 -6.16 2.92 31.31
N SER A 61 -6.46 1.74 31.84
CA SER A 61 -5.50 0.87 32.52
C SER A 61 -4.57 0.11 31.57
N SER A 62 -4.80 0.15 30.26
CA SER A 62 -3.96 -0.54 29.28
C SER A 62 -2.56 0.06 29.25
N PRO A 63 -1.49 -0.75 29.23
CA PRO A 63 -0.12 -0.24 29.09
C PRO A 63 0.10 0.46 27.75
N HIS A 64 -0.78 0.25 26.76
CA HIS A 64 -0.71 0.86 25.43
C HIS A 64 -1.41 2.22 25.34
N GLN A 65 -2.19 2.62 26.36
CA GLN A 65 -3.05 3.80 26.25
C GLN A 65 -2.24 5.08 26.02
N ALA A 66 -1.19 5.30 26.81
CA ALA A 66 -0.42 6.55 26.75
C ALA A 66 0.33 6.70 25.42
N THR A 67 0.89 5.61 24.89
CA THR A 67 1.61 5.62 23.62
C THR A 67 0.67 5.78 22.43
N LEU A 68 -0.49 5.13 22.44
CA LEU A 68 -1.52 5.32 21.43
C LEU A 68 -2.13 6.73 21.47
N ALA A 69 -2.34 7.31 22.65
CA ALA A 69 -2.80 8.70 22.78
C ALA A 69 -1.77 9.70 22.24
N ALA A 70 -0.47 9.47 22.50
CA ALA A 70 0.60 10.29 21.93
C ALA A 70 0.65 10.18 20.39
N HIS A 71 0.44 8.99 19.85
CA HIS A 71 0.32 8.77 18.42
C HIS A 71 -0.94 9.45 17.84
N ALA A 72 -2.08 9.34 18.51
CA ALA A 72 -3.33 10.00 18.13
C ALA A 72 -3.18 11.53 18.03
N HIS A 73 -2.49 12.15 19.00
CA HIS A 73 -2.15 13.58 18.91
C HIS A 73 -1.28 13.90 17.70
N LEU A 74 -0.30 13.03 17.39
CA LEU A 74 0.59 13.20 16.24
C LEU A 74 -0.19 13.13 14.92
N VAL A 75 -1.10 12.17 14.76
CA VAL A 75 -2.00 12.07 13.60
C VAL A 75 -2.81 13.36 13.43
N GLY A 76 -3.42 13.85 14.52
CA GLY A 76 -4.16 15.11 14.49
C GLY A 76 -3.32 16.32 14.07
N PHE A 77 -2.08 16.42 14.56
CA PHE A 77 -1.13 17.46 14.12
C PHE A 77 -0.74 17.32 12.66
N LEU A 78 -0.49 16.10 12.18
CA LEU A 78 -0.09 15.82 10.82
C LEU A 78 -1.17 16.22 9.81
N VAL A 79 -2.42 15.82 10.04
CA VAL A 79 -3.54 16.18 9.15
C VAL A 79 -3.73 17.71 9.09
N ARG A 80 -3.60 18.40 10.24
CA ARG A 80 -3.64 19.88 10.28
C ARG A 80 -2.47 20.51 9.53
N ALA A 81 -1.25 19.97 9.68
CA ALA A 81 -0.07 20.48 8.99
C ALA A 81 -0.17 20.26 7.47
N ALA A 82 -0.63 19.07 7.05
CA ALA A 82 -0.91 18.76 5.65
C ALA A 82 -1.93 19.74 5.06
N ARG A 83 -3.02 20.04 5.77
CA ARG A 83 -4.03 21.01 5.30
C ARG A 83 -3.53 22.45 5.19
N LYS A 84 -2.45 22.81 5.88
CA LYS A 84 -1.82 24.13 5.71
C LYS A 84 -1.03 24.27 4.42
N VAL A 85 -0.70 23.18 3.74
CA VAL A 85 0.15 23.19 2.53
C VAL A 85 -0.51 22.61 1.31
N ALA A 86 -1.58 21.82 1.46
CA ALA A 86 -2.35 21.23 0.37
C ALA A 86 -3.78 20.92 0.81
N ARG A 87 -4.66 20.63 -0.14
CA ARG A 87 -5.90 19.88 0.14
C ARG A 87 -5.52 18.47 0.61
N VAL A 88 -6.36 17.86 1.44
CA VAL A 88 -6.10 16.51 1.97
C VAL A 88 -7.30 15.63 1.69
N ALA A 89 -7.05 14.36 1.36
CA ALA A 89 -8.03 13.29 1.31
C ALA A 89 -7.47 12.03 1.94
N ILE A 90 -8.36 11.15 2.44
CA ILE A 90 -8.01 9.80 2.86
C ILE A 90 -8.62 8.83 1.84
N VAL A 91 -7.82 7.93 1.27
CA VAL A 91 -8.28 6.88 0.35
C VAL A 91 -7.84 5.53 0.89
N SER A 92 -8.76 4.80 1.50
CA SER A 92 -8.48 3.54 2.19
C SER A 92 -9.12 2.34 1.48
N ASN A 93 -8.41 1.22 1.46
CA ASN A 93 -8.93 -0.09 1.03
C ASN A 93 -9.71 -0.83 2.14
N SER A 94 -10.23 -0.11 3.14
CA SER A 94 -11.11 -0.65 4.17
C SER A 94 -12.60 -0.57 3.78
N LEU A 95 -13.46 -1.25 4.54
CA LEU A 95 -14.91 -1.10 4.42
C LEU A 95 -15.39 0.11 5.23
N SER A 96 -16.36 0.87 4.71
CA SER A 96 -17.01 1.91 5.51
C SER A 96 -17.79 1.31 6.68
N PRO A 97 -17.79 1.94 7.88
CA PRO A 97 -17.07 3.17 8.29
C PRO A 97 -15.79 2.88 9.10
N TRP A 98 -14.86 2.09 8.56
CA TRP A 98 -13.68 1.64 9.30
C TRP A 98 -12.77 2.78 9.78
N VAL A 99 -12.51 3.81 8.97
CA VAL A 99 -11.63 4.93 9.35
C VAL A 99 -12.15 5.62 10.60
N GLU A 100 -13.43 6.01 10.61
CA GLU A 100 -14.04 6.68 11.76
C GLU A 100 -14.13 5.73 12.98
N ALA A 101 -14.61 4.50 12.76
CA ALA A 101 -14.82 3.53 13.84
C ALA A 101 -13.50 3.09 14.49
N SER A 102 -12.46 2.87 13.69
CA SER A 102 -11.13 2.46 14.17
C SER A 102 -10.43 3.61 14.90
N SER A 103 -10.54 4.84 14.41
CA SER A 103 -10.01 6.02 15.09
C SER A 103 -10.63 6.21 16.47
N ALA A 104 -11.97 6.23 16.57
CA ALA A 104 -12.68 6.38 17.84
C ALA A 104 -12.31 5.29 18.86
N ARG A 105 -11.90 4.12 18.35
CA ARG A 105 -11.56 2.95 19.18
C ARG A 105 -10.11 2.92 19.61
N TYR A 106 -9.19 3.31 18.73
CA TYR A 106 -7.76 3.03 18.86
C TYR A 106 -6.85 4.26 18.82
N LEU A 107 -7.40 5.46 18.64
CA LEU A 107 -6.69 6.74 18.72
C LEU A 107 -7.25 7.58 19.89
N PRO A 108 -6.94 7.24 21.16
CA PRO A 108 -7.52 7.90 22.32
C PRO A 108 -7.24 9.40 22.32
N GLY A 109 -8.28 10.20 22.58
CA GLY A 109 -8.17 11.66 22.63
C GLY A 109 -8.25 12.37 21.28
N LEU A 110 -8.30 11.64 20.16
CA LEU A 110 -8.51 12.22 18.83
C LEU A 110 -9.98 12.14 18.41
N ASP A 111 -10.65 13.29 18.33
CA ASP A 111 -11.91 13.43 17.60
C ASP A 111 -11.61 13.57 16.11
N LEU A 112 -11.43 12.42 15.43
CA LEU A 112 -11.11 12.41 14.01
C LEU A 112 -12.28 12.93 13.17
N GLU A 113 -13.52 12.55 13.47
CA GLU A 113 -14.68 12.97 12.69
C GLU A 113 -14.83 14.49 12.71
N GLY A 114 -14.74 15.10 13.91
CA GLY A 114 -14.74 16.56 14.06
C GLY A 114 -13.55 17.22 13.36
N LEU A 115 -12.35 16.62 13.44
CA LEU A 115 -11.16 17.12 12.75
C LEU A 115 -11.31 17.12 11.22
N LEU A 116 -11.78 16.02 10.64
CA LEU A 116 -11.93 15.90 9.19
C LEU A 116 -13.04 16.83 8.68
N GLN A 117 -14.12 17.00 9.46
CA GLN A 117 -15.17 17.97 9.14
C GLN A 117 -14.66 19.42 9.19
N GLU A 118 -13.91 19.79 10.24
CA GLU A 118 -13.31 21.12 10.39
C GLU A 118 -12.42 21.48 9.19
N LEU A 119 -11.68 20.49 8.69
CA LEU A 119 -10.65 20.67 7.68
C LEU A 119 -11.11 20.38 6.24
N ASP A 120 -12.37 19.99 6.05
CA ASP A 120 -12.95 19.53 4.78
C ASP A 120 -12.13 18.40 4.13
N VAL A 121 -11.77 17.39 4.91
CA VAL A 121 -11.04 16.20 4.44
C VAL A 121 -12.02 15.06 4.14
N PRO A 122 -12.24 14.72 2.85
CA PRO A 122 -13.07 13.57 2.49
C PRO A 122 -12.36 12.24 2.76
N ILE A 123 -13.16 11.22 3.09
CA ILE A 123 -12.74 9.81 3.13
C ILE A 123 -13.35 9.08 1.92
N TYR A 124 -12.51 8.33 1.22
CA TYR A 124 -12.92 7.42 0.16
C TYR A 124 -12.64 5.98 0.57
N TYR A 125 -13.68 5.15 0.52
CA TYR A 125 -13.63 3.73 0.83
C TYR A 125 -13.55 2.90 -0.45
N ALA A 126 -12.33 2.76 -0.96
CA ALA A 126 -12.04 2.12 -2.24
C ALA A 126 -12.55 0.68 -2.32
N ARG A 127 -12.56 -0.05 -1.19
CA ARG A 127 -12.99 -1.46 -1.13
C ARG A 127 -14.40 -1.72 -1.67
N ARG A 128 -15.27 -0.70 -1.70
CA ARG A 128 -16.62 -0.79 -2.27
C ARG A 128 -16.63 -1.16 -3.76
N HIS A 129 -15.53 -0.91 -4.48
CA HIS A 129 -15.42 -1.18 -5.91
C HIS A 129 -15.07 -2.63 -6.23
N LEU A 130 -14.46 -3.38 -5.29
CA LEU A 130 -13.97 -4.74 -5.53
C LEU A 130 -15.00 -5.69 -6.16
N PRO A 131 -16.28 -5.72 -5.73
CA PRO A 131 -17.27 -6.62 -6.35
C PRO A 131 -17.53 -6.35 -7.83
N ASN A 132 -17.19 -5.15 -8.32
CA ASN A 132 -17.43 -4.71 -9.70
C ASN A 132 -16.14 -4.71 -10.56
N ILE A 133 -14.98 -4.99 -9.96
CA ILE A 133 -13.71 -5.04 -10.69
C ILE A 133 -13.57 -6.41 -11.33
N SER A 134 -13.58 -6.43 -12.66
CA SER A 134 -13.30 -7.65 -13.43
C SER A 134 -11.79 -7.83 -13.54
N VAL A 135 -11.28 -8.91 -12.95
CA VAL A 135 -9.86 -9.28 -12.99
C VAL A 135 -9.69 -10.47 -13.91
N THR A 136 -8.70 -10.44 -14.79
CA THR A 136 -8.27 -11.65 -15.50
C THR A 136 -7.05 -12.23 -14.79
N TYR A 137 -6.89 -13.55 -14.76
CA TYR A 137 -5.77 -14.16 -14.06
C TYR A 137 -4.76 -14.70 -15.05
N LYS A 138 -3.51 -14.24 -14.94
CA LYS A 138 -2.37 -14.90 -15.56
C LYS A 138 -1.97 -16.07 -14.68
N VAL A 139 -2.02 -17.26 -15.26
CA VAL A 139 -1.61 -18.49 -14.58
C VAL A 139 -0.14 -18.73 -14.87
N ASN A 140 0.69 -18.61 -13.83
CA ASN A 140 2.08 -19.05 -13.88
C ASN A 140 2.15 -20.50 -13.42
N LYS A 141 2.92 -21.32 -14.16
CA LYS A 141 3.10 -22.75 -13.88
C LYS A 141 4.60 -23.08 -13.89
N TRP A 142 5.07 -23.76 -12.86
CA TRP A 142 6.44 -24.26 -12.79
C TRP A 142 6.50 -25.57 -12.00
N ASP A 143 7.62 -26.27 -12.12
CA ASP A 143 7.83 -27.56 -11.44
C ASP A 143 8.86 -27.42 -10.32
N VAL A 144 8.45 -27.86 -9.14
CA VAL A 144 9.29 -27.98 -7.95
C VAL A 144 9.76 -29.42 -7.83
N HIS A 145 11.06 -29.60 -7.61
CA HIS A 145 11.68 -30.91 -7.46
C HIS A 145 12.22 -31.08 -6.04
N LEU A 146 11.62 -31.99 -5.28
CA LEU A 146 12.02 -32.30 -3.90
C LEU A 146 12.47 -33.76 -3.79
N ASP A 147 13.61 -34.01 -3.14
CA ASP A 147 14.01 -35.37 -2.78
C ASP A 147 13.52 -35.71 -1.37
N ARG A 148 12.46 -36.51 -1.30
CA ARG A 148 11.89 -37.01 -0.04
C ARG A 148 12.27 -38.47 0.25
N SER A 149 13.21 -39.03 -0.49
CA SER A 149 13.58 -40.45 -0.39
C SER A 149 14.15 -40.83 0.98
N SER A 150 14.78 -39.87 1.67
CA SER A 150 15.31 -40.02 3.03
C SER A 150 14.27 -39.83 4.15
N GLY A 151 13.00 -39.60 3.81
CA GLY A 151 11.92 -39.41 4.78
C GLY A 151 11.82 -37.99 5.37
N GLY A 152 12.54 -37.00 4.81
CA GLY A 152 12.43 -35.60 5.22
C GLY A 152 10.99 -35.06 5.14
N ARG A 153 10.69 -34.04 5.96
CA ARG A 153 9.39 -33.34 5.89
C ARG A 153 9.42 -32.34 4.74
N ILE A 154 8.34 -32.31 3.95
CA ILE A 154 8.17 -31.30 2.89
C ILE A 154 8.11 -29.90 3.51
N GLY A 155 7.43 -29.76 4.66
CA GLY A 155 7.28 -28.48 5.36
C GLY A 155 6.29 -27.54 4.68
N VAL A 156 5.13 -28.06 4.27
CA VAL A 156 4.06 -27.27 3.63
C VAL A 156 2.72 -27.70 4.22
N ASP A 157 1.97 -26.73 4.73
CA ASP A 157 0.57 -26.91 5.08
C ASP A 157 -0.28 -26.71 3.83
N ILE A 158 -1.06 -27.73 3.49
CA ILE A 158 -1.90 -27.77 2.29
C ILE A 158 -3.38 -27.96 2.65
N ILE A 159 -4.25 -27.26 1.94
CA ILE A 159 -5.70 -27.33 2.07
C ILE A 159 -6.27 -27.95 0.78
N PRO A 160 -6.97 -29.09 0.84
CA PRO A 160 -7.64 -29.65 -0.34
C PRO A 160 -8.76 -28.75 -0.84
N GLU A 161 -8.79 -28.53 -2.15
CA GLU A 161 -9.77 -27.69 -2.84
C GLU A 161 -10.82 -28.55 -3.56
N PHE A 162 -11.99 -27.96 -3.85
CA PHE A 162 -13.09 -28.67 -4.52
C PHE A 162 -12.74 -29.16 -5.94
N ASP A 163 -11.76 -28.54 -6.60
CA ASP A 163 -11.27 -28.92 -7.92
C ASP A 163 -10.23 -30.06 -7.87
N GLY A 164 -9.90 -30.57 -6.68
CA GLY A 164 -8.92 -31.63 -6.47
C GLY A 164 -7.47 -31.15 -6.32
N SER A 165 -7.22 -29.84 -6.46
CA SER A 165 -5.92 -29.24 -6.19
C SER A 165 -5.65 -29.12 -4.69
N LEU A 166 -4.40 -28.80 -4.34
CA LEU A 166 -4.00 -28.52 -2.96
C LEU A 166 -3.52 -27.06 -2.86
N ALA A 167 -4.25 -26.21 -2.15
CA ALA A 167 -3.84 -24.84 -1.88
C ALA A 167 -2.76 -24.82 -0.78
N VAL A 168 -1.68 -24.09 -1.03
CA VAL A 168 -0.62 -23.83 -0.07
C VAL A 168 -1.14 -22.80 0.94
N ALA A 169 -1.24 -23.20 2.20
CA ALA A 169 -1.63 -22.31 3.29
C ALA A 169 -0.41 -21.68 3.97
N ARG A 170 0.67 -22.45 4.13
CA ARG A 170 1.89 -22.02 4.83
C ARG A 170 3.10 -22.86 4.40
N ILE A 171 4.26 -22.22 4.38
CA ILE A 171 5.57 -22.88 4.27
C ILE A 171 6.19 -22.93 5.67
N GLU A 172 6.69 -24.09 6.08
CA GLU A 172 7.35 -24.28 7.36
C GLU A 172 8.87 -24.14 7.22
N ASP A 173 9.48 -23.35 8.11
CA ASP A 173 10.94 -23.21 8.17
C ASP A 173 11.64 -24.55 8.40
N GLY A 174 12.74 -24.76 7.67
CA GLY A 174 13.56 -25.97 7.77
C GLY A 174 12.98 -27.21 7.08
N GLY A 175 11.88 -27.07 6.32
CA GLY A 175 11.35 -28.09 5.42
C GLY A 175 12.09 -28.18 4.09
N LEU A 176 11.84 -29.25 3.33
CA LEU A 176 12.37 -29.39 1.96
C LEU A 176 11.89 -28.26 1.03
N MET A 177 10.67 -27.77 1.21
CA MET A 177 10.14 -26.66 0.41
C MET A 177 10.80 -25.33 0.75
N ASP A 178 11.00 -25.01 2.03
CA ASP A 178 11.75 -23.83 2.46
C ASP A 178 13.18 -23.83 1.88
N ALA A 179 13.87 -24.97 1.96
CA ALA A 179 15.20 -25.12 1.36
C ALA A 179 15.18 -24.96 -0.18
N TRP A 180 14.12 -25.40 -0.85
CA TRP A 180 13.95 -25.23 -2.30
C TRP A 180 13.67 -23.77 -2.66
N ASN A 181 12.78 -23.08 -1.94
CA ASN A 181 12.45 -21.66 -2.13
C ASN A 181 13.70 -20.78 -2.00
N LYS A 182 14.52 -21.02 -0.97
CA LYS A 182 15.80 -20.30 -0.76
C LYS A 182 16.79 -20.43 -1.93
N GLN A 183 16.68 -21.50 -2.73
CA GLN A 183 17.50 -21.72 -3.92
C GLN A 183 16.84 -21.18 -5.20
N HIS A 184 15.54 -20.89 -5.17
CA HIS A 184 14.73 -20.49 -6.32
C HIS A 184 13.84 -19.27 -5.97
N PRO A 185 14.43 -18.11 -5.62
CA PRO A 185 13.66 -16.95 -5.17
C PRO A 185 12.63 -16.47 -6.19
N ASP A 186 12.94 -16.53 -7.50
CA ASP A 186 12.03 -16.10 -8.57
C ASP A 186 10.82 -17.03 -8.78
N GLN A 187 10.85 -18.23 -8.20
CA GLN A 187 9.82 -19.27 -8.33
C GLN A 187 9.37 -19.81 -6.97
N GLU A 188 9.65 -19.06 -5.89
CA GLU A 188 9.35 -19.51 -4.55
C GLU A 188 7.88 -19.90 -4.42
N VAL A 189 7.60 -21.03 -3.77
CA VAL A 189 6.24 -21.43 -3.44
C VAL A 189 5.79 -20.68 -2.20
N GLN A 190 4.63 -20.03 -2.27
CA GLN A 190 4.12 -19.17 -1.19
C GLN A 190 2.64 -19.46 -0.88
N PRO A 191 2.12 -18.99 0.26
CA PRO A 191 0.69 -19.05 0.55
C PRO A 191 -0.16 -18.50 -0.61
N GLY A 192 -1.20 -19.25 -0.99
CA GLY A 192 -2.07 -18.94 -2.14
C GLY A 192 -1.72 -19.69 -3.43
N ASP A 193 -0.52 -20.27 -3.53
CA ASP A 193 -0.18 -21.18 -4.63
C ASP A 193 -0.98 -22.48 -4.57
N ARG A 194 -1.05 -23.20 -5.69
CA ARG A 194 -1.76 -24.47 -5.79
C ARG A 194 -0.89 -25.56 -6.36
N PHE A 195 -0.89 -26.74 -5.75
CA PHE A 195 -0.35 -27.95 -6.39
C PHE A 195 -1.45 -28.57 -7.24
N GLN A 196 -1.25 -28.63 -8.56
CA GLN A 196 -2.18 -29.28 -9.48
C GLN A 196 -1.77 -30.70 -9.85
N GLU A 197 -0.47 -30.98 -9.84
CA GLU A 197 0.06 -32.27 -10.26
C GLU A 197 1.24 -32.65 -9.38
N VAL A 198 1.33 -33.94 -9.03
CA VAL A 198 2.48 -34.51 -8.33
C VAL A 198 2.84 -35.79 -9.07
N ASN A 199 4.08 -35.86 -9.58
CA ASN A 199 4.61 -37.01 -10.30
C ASN A 199 3.73 -37.48 -11.49
N GLY A 200 3.13 -36.56 -12.24
CA GLY A 200 2.25 -36.91 -13.36
C GLY A 200 0.79 -37.19 -12.97
N SER A 201 0.46 -37.20 -11.68
CA SER A 201 -0.90 -37.41 -11.19
C SER A 201 -1.55 -36.09 -10.79
N ASN A 202 -2.79 -35.86 -11.23
CA ASN A 202 -3.66 -34.76 -10.79
C ASN A 202 -4.74 -35.21 -9.78
N GLN A 203 -4.65 -36.45 -9.31
CA GLN A 203 -5.58 -37.04 -8.33
C GLN A 203 -4.81 -37.53 -7.10
N HIS A 204 -5.50 -37.52 -5.95
CA HIS A 204 -4.94 -37.98 -4.67
C HIS A 204 -3.59 -37.34 -4.32
N LEU A 205 -3.39 -36.08 -4.71
CA LEU A 205 -2.13 -35.34 -4.60
C LEU A 205 -1.52 -35.41 -3.19
N ALA A 206 -2.34 -35.29 -2.14
CA ALA A 206 -1.86 -35.35 -0.76
C ALA A 206 -1.30 -36.74 -0.39
N ALA A 207 -1.85 -37.82 -0.96
CA ALA A 207 -1.31 -39.16 -0.78
C ALA A 207 0.02 -39.33 -1.54
N GLU A 208 0.12 -38.75 -2.73
CA GLU A 208 1.37 -38.76 -3.52
C GLU A 208 2.50 -38.02 -2.80
N CYS A 209 2.23 -36.82 -2.28
CA CYS A 209 3.16 -36.06 -1.45
C CYS A 209 3.61 -36.82 -0.20
N ARG A 210 2.79 -37.74 0.32
CA ARG A 210 3.10 -38.53 1.53
C ARG A 210 4.05 -39.71 1.27
N LYS A 211 4.28 -40.12 0.02
CA LYS A 211 5.23 -41.20 -0.30
C LYS A 211 6.68 -40.75 -0.08
N MET A 212 7.54 -41.70 0.32
CA MET A 212 8.99 -41.47 0.48
C MET A 212 9.70 -41.70 -0.86
N GLN A 213 9.65 -40.70 -1.74
CA GLN A 213 10.20 -40.76 -3.09
C GLN A 213 10.59 -39.36 -3.56
N PRO A 214 11.31 -39.22 -4.69
CA PRO A 214 11.41 -37.95 -5.39
C PRO A 214 10.03 -37.44 -5.81
N LEU A 215 9.79 -36.15 -5.61
CA LEU A 215 8.54 -35.48 -5.96
C LEU A 215 8.82 -34.39 -7.00
N ARG A 216 8.14 -34.47 -8.14
CA ARG A 216 7.95 -33.38 -9.09
C ARG A 216 6.55 -32.81 -8.87
N ILE A 217 6.48 -31.65 -8.24
CA ILE A 217 5.23 -30.97 -7.91
C ILE A 217 5.05 -29.84 -8.90
N THR A 218 3.98 -29.87 -9.68
CA THR A 218 3.61 -28.75 -10.53
C THR A 218 2.79 -27.74 -9.75
N VAL A 219 3.35 -26.55 -9.60
CA VAL A 219 2.77 -25.42 -8.87
C VAL A 219 2.10 -24.47 -9.86
N TYR A 220 0.94 -23.96 -9.47
CA TYR A 220 0.14 -22.98 -10.19
C TYR A 220 -0.06 -21.76 -9.31
N ARG A 221 0.29 -20.58 -9.82
CA ARG A 221 -0.04 -19.29 -9.22
C ARG A 221 -0.97 -18.54 -10.16
N ALA A 222 -2.18 -18.27 -9.69
CA ALA A 222 -3.09 -17.35 -10.36
C ALA A 222 -2.76 -15.93 -9.92
N VAL A 223 -2.00 -15.21 -10.75
CA VAL A 223 -1.68 -13.80 -10.52
C VAL A 223 -2.72 -12.96 -11.25
N PRO A 224 -3.42 -12.04 -10.57
CA PRO A 224 -4.31 -11.14 -11.27
C PRO A 224 -3.50 -10.30 -12.27
N ASP A 225 -4.03 -10.10 -13.48
CA ASP A 225 -3.42 -9.25 -14.52
C ASP A 225 -3.26 -7.80 -14.05
N ARG A 226 -4.13 -7.39 -13.12
CA ARG A 226 -4.09 -6.16 -12.37
C ARG A 226 -4.58 -6.43 -10.95
N ASP A 227 -3.86 -5.93 -9.96
CA ASP A 227 -4.31 -6.02 -8.58
C ASP A 227 -5.66 -5.28 -8.42
N PRO A 228 -6.74 -5.96 -8.01
CA PRO A 228 -8.05 -5.32 -7.85
C PRO A 228 -8.06 -4.25 -6.77
N TYR A 229 -7.17 -4.32 -5.76
CA TYR A 229 -7.06 -3.30 -4.72
C TYR A 229 -6.38 -2.04 -5.22
N VAL A 230 -5.44 -2.17 -6.16
CA VAL A 230 -4.86 -1.03 -6.89
C VAL A 230 -5.94 -0.38 -7.72
N GLU A 231 -6.71 -1.16 -8.49
CA GLU A 231 -7.76 -0.60 -9.33
C GLU A 231 -8.87 0.08 -8.50
N ALA A 232 -9.25 -0.52 -7.37
CA ALA A 232 -10.21 0.07 -6.45
C ALA A 232 -9.75 1.44 -5.94
N LYS A 233 -8.49 1.56 -5.48
CA LYS A 233 -7.92 2.86 -5.08
C LYS A 233 -7.85 3.82 -6.25
N ARG A 234 -7.44 3.35 -7.42
CA ARG A 234 -7.33 4.19 -8.63
C ARG A 234 -8.66 4.86 -8.96
N ILE A 235 -9.79 4.13 -8.90
CA ILE A 235 -11.13 4.67 -9.15
C ILE A 235 -11.45 5.84 -8.20
N ASP A 236 -11.23 5.67 -6.90
CA ASP A 236 -11.53 6.73 -5.92
C ASP A 236 -10.49 7.85 -5.94
N MET A 237 -9.23 7.59 -6.30
CA MET A 237 -8.22 8.62 -6.56
C MET A 237 -8.60 9.47 -7.77
N VAL A 238 -9.11 8.88 -8.86
CA VAL A 238 -9.69 9.65 -9.99
C VAL A 238 -10.81 10.56 -9.50
N ALA A 239 -11.79 10.01 -8.78
CA ALA A 239 -12.91 10.80 -8.26
C ALA A 239 -12.44 11.94 -7.33
N CYS A 240 -11.40 11.69 -6.53
CA CYS A 240 -10.76 12.69 -5.67
C CYS A 240 -10.12 13.82 -6.48
N LEU A 241 -9.31 13.49 -7.49
CA LEU A 241 -8.67 14.49 -8.36
C LEU A 241 -9.69 15.25 -9.21
N GLU A 242 -10.72 14.58 -9.75
CA GLU A 242 -11.81 15.23 -10.49
C GLU A 242 -12.59 16.23 -9.62
N LYS A 243 -12.89 15.86 -8.36
CA LYS A 243 -13.55 16.76 -7.40
C LYS A 243 -12.72 18.04 -7.18
N PHE A 244 -11.39 17.93 -7.18
CA PHE A 244 -10.49 19.04 -6.86
C PHE A 244 -10.06 19.86 -8.08
N TYR A 245 -9.47 19.21 -9.07
CA TYR A 245 -8.92 19.84 -10.27
C TYR A 245 -9.94 19.97 -11.41
N GLY A 246 -11.04 19.22 -11.41
CA GLY A 246 -12.03 19.27 -12.50
C GLY A 246 -12.71 20.63 -12.67
N ARG A 247 -12.68 21.48 -11.64
CA ARG A 247 -13.16 22.88 -11.69
C ARG A 247 -12.08 23.89 -12.10
N HIS A 248 -10.83 23.46 -12.12
CA HIS A 248 -9.64 24.27 -12.38
C HIS A 248 -8.73 23.58 -13.39
N PRO A 249 -9.19 23.37 -14.65
CA PRO A 249 -8.40 22.70 -15.69
C PRO A 249 -7.12 23.46 -16.06
N GLU A 250 -7.02 24.74 -15.68
CA GLU A 250 -5.81 25.55 -15.82
C GLU A 250 -4.71 25.21 -14.81
N TRP A 251 -5.03 24.53 -13.72
CA TRP A 251 -4.06 24.14 -12.71
C TRP A 251 -3.26 22.93 -13.16
N ARG A 252 -1.94 23.00 -12.94
CA ARG A 252 -1.09 21.83 -12.99
C ARG A 252 -1.39 20.96 -11.77
N GLN A 253 -1.72 19.68 -11.97
CA GLN A 253 -1.93 18.77 -10.85
C GLN A 253 -0.62 18.53 -10.11
N ASN A 254 -0.66 18.54 -8.78
CA ASN A 254 0.47 18.20 -7.92
C ASN A 254 -0.02 17.35 -6.76
N VAL A 255 0.28 16.06 -6.87
CA VAL A 255 -0.27 15.05 -5.98
C VAL A 255 0.85 14.41 -5.19
N LEU A 256 0.69 14.41 -3.86
CA LEU A 256 1.53 13.67 -2.94
C LEU A 256 0.74 12.51 -2.32
N SER A 257 1.05 11.28 -2.70
CA SER A 257 0.44 10.08 -2.12
C SER A 257 1.33 9.52 -1.01
N ILE A 258 0.76 9.26 0.16
CA ILE A 258 1.50 8.78 1.33
C ILE A 258 0.80 7.52 1.85
N GLY A 259 1.56 6.43 1.95
CA GLY A 259 1.11 5.22 2.61
C GLY A 259 2.18 4.14 2.69
N ASP A 260 1.89 3.07 3.40
CA ASP A 260 2.79 1.93 3.68
C ASP A 260 2.84 0.90 2.54
N ALA A 261 1.80 0.84 1.70
CA ALA A 261 1.69 -0.18 0.68
C ALA A 261 2.04 0.35 -0.72
N CYS A 262 2.51 -0.54 -1.59
CA CYS A 262 2.71 -0.20 -3.01
C CYS A 262 1.38 0.09 -3.73
N THR A 263 0.25 -0.30 -3.15
CA THR A 263 -1.09 -0.23 -3.77
C THR A 263 -1.49 1.20 -4.12
N GLU A 264 -1.44 2.15 -3.18
CA GLU A 264 -1.75 3.57 -3.39
C GLU A 264 -0.82 4.22 -4.41
N GLN A 265 0.43 3.79 -4.44
CA GLN A 265 1.44 4.36 -5.32
C GLN A 265 1.24 3.94 -6.76
N GLN A 266 1.02 2.65 -6.98
CA GLN A 266 0.64 2.14 -8.28
C GLN A 266 -0.65 2.79 -8.74
N ALA A 267 -1.65 2.89 -7.87
CA ALA A 267 -2.92 3.53 -8.19
C ALA A 267 -2.74 4.98 -8.65
N ILE A 268 -2.05 5.83 -7.88
CA ILE A 268 -1.92 7.24 -8.25
C ILE A 268 -1.05 7.45 -9.50
N LYS A 269 0.03 6.66 -9.65
CA LYS A 269 0.87 6.70 -10.86
C LYS A 269 0.06 6.34 -12.08
N GLU A 270 -0.76 5.30 -12.01
CA GLU A 270 -1.64 4.93 -13.12
C GLU A 270 -2.64 6.03 -13.48
N VAL A 271 -3.20 6.75 -12.50
CA VAL A 271 -4.06 7.93 -12.77
C VAL A 271 -3.28 8.99 -13.52
N LEU A 272 -2.15 9.43 -12.99
CA LEU A 272 -1.43 10.58 -13.53
C LEU A 272 -0.73 10.28 -14.86
N HIS A 273 -0.31 9.02 -15.10
CA HIS A 273 0.17 8.59 -16.41
C HIS A 273 -0.94 8.63 -17.48
N GLN A 274 -2.17 8.26 -17.14
CA GLN A 274 -3.31 8.38 -18.07
C GLN A 274 -3.59 9.85 -18.42
N GLU A 275 -3.55 10.73 -17.42
CA GLU A 275 -3.71 12.18 -17.61
C GLU A 275 -2.57 12.80 -18.43
N ALA A 276 -1.32 12.38 -18.22
CA ALA A 276 -0.17 12.80 -19.00
C ALA A 276 -0.32 12.42 -20.49
N ASN A 277 -0.69 11.17 -20.77
CA ASN A 277 -0.95 10.69 -22.13
C ASN A 277 -2.09 11.43 -22.84
N ALA A 278 -3.11 11.87 -22.09
CA ALA A 278 -4.18 12.72 -22.61
C ALA A 278 -3.69 14.15 -22.87
N SER A 279 -2.87 14.68 -21.96
CA SER A 279 -2.30 16.03 -22.01
C SER A 279 -1.30 16.23 -23.14
N GLU A 280 -0.46 15.24 -23.48
CA GLU A 280 0.46 15.30 -24.63
C GLU A 280 -0.25 15.50 -25.98
N ARG A 281 -1.55 15.15 -26.06
CA ARG A 281 -2.38 15.40 -27.25
C ARG A 281 -2.88 16.85 -27.32
N SER A 282 -2.69 17.64 -26.27
CA SER A 282 -3.06 19.06 -26.16
C SER A 282 -1.80 19.92 -26.12
N THR A 283 -1.67 20.86 -27.06
CA THR A 283 -0.43 21.62 -27.29
C THR A 283 -0.02 22.59 -26.17
N ASN A 284 -0.80 22.72 -25.08
CA ASN A 284 -0.59 23.69 -23.99
C ASN A 284 -0.78 23.11 -22.57
N ALA A 285 -0.99 21.80 -22.39
CA ALA A 285 -1.24 21.21 -21.07
C ALA A 285 0.08 20.93 -20.34
N ARG A 286 0.19 21.38 -19.08
CA ARG A 286 1.34 21.06 -18.21
C ARG A 286 1.21 19.63 -17.68
N LEU A 287 2.30 18.86 -17.72
CA LEU A 287 2.31 17.49 -17.18
C LEU A 287 2.04 17.49 -15.66
N PRO A 288 1.21 16.57 -15.15
CA PRO A 288 0.97 16.46 -13.71
C PRO A 288 2.25 16.10 -12.95
N LEU A 289 2.34 16.50 -11.68
CA LEU A 289 3.38 16.05 -10.76
C LEU A 289 2.87 14.89 -9.90
N CYS A 290 3.62 13.80 -9.89
CA CYS A 290 3.36 12.60 -9.10
C CYS A 290 4.48 12.42 -8.08
N LYS A 291 4.13 12.49 -6.80
CA LYS A 291 5.06 12.27 -5.70
C LYS A 291 4.52 11.20 -4.78
N THR A 292 5.36 10.25 -4.40
CA THR A 292 4.95 9.19 -3.46
C THR A 292 5.89 9.10 -2.28
N VAL A 293 5.34 8.75 -1.12
CA VAL A 293 6.08 8.40 0.08
C VAL A 293 5.62 7.03 0.55
N ASN A 294 6.52 6.05 0.49
CA ASN A 294 6.38 4.72 1.08
C ASN A 294 6.79 4.80 2.54
N LEU A 295 5.84 4.53 3.42
CA LEU A 295 6.14 4.22 4.81
C LEU A 295 6.62 2.77 4.93
N ILE A 296 7.24 2.45 6.06
CA ILE A 296 7.72 1.12 6.38
C ILE A 296 6.51 0.18 6.46
N ASP A 297 6.58 -0.94 5.73
CA ASP A 297 5.57 -2.00 5.78
C ASP A 297 5.54 -2.67 7.16
N THR A 298 4.36 -2.85 7.74
CA THR A 298 4.12 -3.40 9.09
C THR A 298 4.98 -2.77 10.21
N PRO A 299 4.92 -1.44 10.40
CA PRO A 299 5.81 -0.76 11.33
C PRO A 299 5.43 -1.04 12.79
N THR A 300 6.41 -0.98 13.70
CA THR A 300 6.10 -0.81 15.13
C THR A 300 5.45 0.56 15.37
N LEU A 301 4.72 0.71 16.48
CA LEU A 301 4.14 2.00 16.86
C LEU A 301 5.18 3.14 16.92
N GLU A 302 6.40 2.83 17.39
CA GLU A 302 7.48 3.80 17.47
C GLU A 302 7.99 4.21 16.09
N GLN A 303 8.21 3.25 15.19
CA GLN A 303 8.61 3.51 13.80
C GLN A 303 7.58 4.39 13.10
N LEU A 304 6.30 3.99 13.10
CA LEU A 304 5.26 4.78 12.45
C LEU A 304 5.19 6.20 13.03
N SER A 305 5.26 6.33 14.36
CA SER A 305 5.27 7.65 15.00
C SER A 305 6.48 8.49 14.59
N ASN A 306 7.64 7.89 14.32
CA ASN A 306 8.82 8.62 13.86
C ASN A 306 8.69 9.04 12.40
N GLU A 307 8.14 8.17 11.54
CA GLU A 307 7.83 8.49 10.15
C GLU A 307 6.85 9.66 10.05
N LEU A 308 5.77 9.66 10.84
CA LEU A 308 4.83 10.79 10.88
C LEU A 308 5.47 12.10 11.37
N ARG A 309 6.48 12.04 12.26
CA ARG A 309 7.24 13.23 12.67
C ARG A 309 8.14 13.77 11.56
N ILE A 310 8.74 12.88 10.77
CA ILE A 310 9.52 13.27 9.58
C ILE A 310 8.59 13.96 8.58
N LEU A 311 7.42 13.34 8.28
CA LEU A 311 6.41 13.92 7.41
C LEU A 311 6.00 15.33 7.87
N LEU A 312 5.72 15.52 9.16
CA LEU A 312 5.38 16.83 9.72
C LEU A 312 6.36 17.95 9.35
N VAL A 313 7.65 17.63 9.27
CA VAL A 313 8.72 18.59 8.92
C VAL A 313 8.83 18.74 7.39
N TRP A 314 8.63 17.65 6.65
CA TRP A 314 8.96 17.57 5.22
C TRP A 314 7.80 17.95 4.30
N LEU A 315 6.54 17.88 4.76
CA LEU A 315 5.34 18.08 3.94
C LEU A 315 5.40 19.35 3.08
N SER A 316 5.77 20.49 3.67
CA SER A 316 5.87 21.76 2.93
C SER A 316 6.90 21.71 1.80
N HIS A 317 8.05 21.07 2.05
CA HIS A 317 9.13 20.95 1.09
C HIS A 317 8.73 20.01 -0.05
N MET A 318 8.13 18.85 0.30
CA MET A 318 7.63 17.87 -0.67
C MET A 318 6.55 18.45 -1.58
N VAL A 319 5.60 19.20 -1.04
CA VAL A 319 4.54 19.84 -1.84
C VAL A 319 5.13 20.89 -2.78
N GLN A 320 6.06 21.73 -2.31
CA GLN A 320 6.67 22.80 -3.12
C GLN A 320 7.69 22.30 -4.14
N TYR A 321 8.22 21.09 -3.98
CA TYR A 321 9.18 20.52 -4.91
C TYR A 321 8.57 20.40 -6.32
N HIS A 322 9.29 20.83 -7.36
CA HIS A 322 8.72 21.03 -8.69
C HIS A 322 8.92 19.84 -9.64
N LYS A 323 9.31 18.68 -9.09
CA LYS A 323 9.53 17.43 -9.82
C LYS A 323 8.84 16.27 -9.11
N ASP A 324 8.72 15.18 -9.85
CA ASP A 324 8.28 13.89 -9.35
C ASP A 324 9.38 13.28 -8.47
N PHE A 325 8.97 12.48 -7.48
CA PHE A 325 9.87 11.63 -6.71
C PHE A 325 9.11 10.45 -6.11
N ASP A 326 9.86 9.39 -5.82
CA ASP A 326 9.41 8.26 -5.02
C ASP A 326 10.32 8.18 -3.80
N LEU A 327 9.78 8.46 -2.62
CA LEU A 327 10.52 8.41 -1.35
C LEU A 327 10.17 7.13 -0.61
N PHE A 328 11.18 6.45 -0.09
CA PHE A 328 11.01 5.30 0.80
C PHE A 328 11.60 5.62 2.18
N MET A 329 10.81 5.48 3.25
CA MET A 329 11.23 5.83 4.61
C MET A 329 12.33 4.92 5.17
N ASP A 330 12.55 3.76 4.57
CA ASP A 330 13.67 2.86 4.89
C ASP A 330 14.98 3.24 4.18
N GLN A 331 14.96 4.23 3.27
CA GLN A 331 16.08 4.65 2.43
C GLN A 331 16.18 6.19 2.34
N LEU A 332 16.35 6.86 3.49
CA LEU A 332 16.34 8.33 3.58
C LEU A 332 17.64 9.04 3.13
N ASP A 333 18.75 8.30 2.99
CA ASP A 333 20.11 8.85 2.84
C ASP A 333 20.30 9.71 1.58
N ASP A 334 19.54 9.44 0.50
CA ASP A 334 19.72 10.14 -0.79
C ASP A 334 18.82 11.38 -0.95
N LEU A 335 17.62 11.39 -0.33
CA LEU A 335 16.61 12.44 -0.59
C LEU A 335 16.78 13.68 0.31
N GLU A 336 17.36 13.55 1.50
CA GLU A 336 17.68 14.71 2.36
C GLU A 336 18.58 15.70 1.61
N ALA A 337 19.51 15.19 0.82
CA ALA A 337 20.42 16.02 0.03
C ALA A 337 19.74 16.75 -1.14
N GLU A 338 18.64 16.22 -1.69
CA GLU A 338 17.94 16.82 -2.85
C GLU A 338 16.81 17.77 -2.45
N LEU A 339 16.03 17.44 -1.41
CA LEU A 339 14.90 18.26 -0.96
C LEU A 339 15.34 19.53 -0.21
N PHE A 340 16.48 19.50 0.49
CA PHE A 340 16.94 20.59 1.36
C PHE A 340 18.10 21.43 0.79
N LYS A 341 18.55 21.16 -0.45
CA LYS A 341 19.53 22.00 -1.17
C LYS A 341 18.91 22.90 -2.24
N ALA A 342 17.60 22.80 -2.50
CA ALA A 342 16.89 23.51 -3.56
C ALA A 342 16.34 24.88 -3.11
#